data_AF-G0NCP4-F1
#
_entry.id   AF-G0NCP4-F1
#
_cell.length_a   1.000
_cell.length_b   1.000
_cell.length_c   1.000
_cell.angle_alpha   90.00
_cell.angle_beta   90.00
_cell.angle_gamma   90.00
#
_symmetry.space_group_name_H-M   'P 1'
#
loop_
_entity.id
_entity.type
_entity.pdbx_description
1 polymer ?
#
loop_
_entity_poly.entity_id
_entity_poly.type
_entity_poly.pdbx_seq_one_letter_code
_entity_poly.pdbx_strand_id
1 'polypeptide(L)'
;MSTQLFLLLAVFVVSSIAYRTLPPHDKATPELLAAGMKQEYIDQFFNFERDRRARVVAAWEEEKKTGKKGLQEAAKKKNEEAMVKMHSSWPEKQDAILSNFIVKYLA
;
A
#
# COMPACT_ATOMS: atom_id res chain seq x y z
N MET A 1 38.80 17.51 1.01
CA MET A 1 37.72 16.63 1.47
C MET A 1 36.40 17.10 0.85
N SER A 2 35.92 16.50 -0.24
CA SER A 2 34.64 16.98 -0.82
C SER A 2 33.89 15.94 -1.66
N THR A 3 34.55 15.22 -2.57
CA THR A 3 33.84 14.38 -3.56
C THR A 3 33.28 13.07 -2.97
N GLN A 4 34.02 12.42 -2.07
CA GLN A 4 33.61 11.15 -1.44
C GLN A 4 32.45 11.35 -0.45
N LEU A 5 32.40 12.47 0.27
CA LEU A 5 31.29 12.81 1.16
C LEU A 5 30.01 13.11 0.39
N PHE A 6 30.11 13.80 -0.76
CA PHE A 6 28.95 14.06 -1.63
C PHE A 6 28.37 12.78 -2.24
N LEU A 7 29.23 11.82 -2.64
CA LEU A 7 28.78 10.53 -3.15
C LEU A 7 28.07 9.70 -2.07
N LEU A 8 28.61 9.69 -0.84
CA LEU A 8 27.95 9.03 0.29
C LEU A 8 26.60 9.67 0.62
N LEU A 9 26.50 11.00 0.56
CA LEU A 9 25.26 11.73 0.81
C LEU A 9 24.23 11.47 -0.30
N ALA A 10 24.65 11.41 -1.57
CA ALA A 10 23.78 11.05 -2.68
C ALA A 10 23.28 9.60 -2.58
N VAL A 11 24.16 8.66 -2.22
CA VAL A 11 23.76 7.26 -1.98
C VAL A 11 22.81 7.16 -0.78
N PHE A 12 23.05 7.90 0.30
CA PHE A 12 22.18 7.94 1.48
C PHE A 12 20.79 8.55 1.17
N VAL A 13 20.74 9.60 0.34
CA VAL A 13 19.48 10.21 -0.11
C VAL A 13 18.72 9.26 -1.05
N VAL A 14 19.39 8.60 -1.99
CA VAL A 14 18.72 7.64 -2.90
C VAL A 14 18.22 6.41 -2.14
N SER A 15 18.98 5.91 -1.17
CA SER A 15 18.58 4.77 -0.34
C SER A 15 17.52 5.12 0.71
N SER A 16 17.47 6.36 1.22
CA SER A 16 16.39 6.81 2.10
C SER A 16 15.09 7.17 1.35
N ILE A 17 15.18 7.51 0.05
CA ILE A 17 14.02 7.84 -0.80
C ILE A 17 13.49 6.62 -1.56
N ALA A 18 14.11 5.44 -1.44
CA ALA A 18 13.59 4.18 -2.00
C ALA A 18 12.28 3.77 -1.28
N TYR A 19 11.20 4.50 -1.58
CA TYR A 19 9.86 4.29 -1.08
C TYR A 19 9.37 2.98 -1.69
N ARG A 20 9.42 1.92 -0.88
CA ARG A 20 8.80 0.65 -1.19
C ARG A 20 7.30 0.86 -1.32
N THR A 21 6.81 0.72 -2.54
CA THR A 21 5.40 0.89 -2.87
C THR A 21 4.97 -0.30 -3.69
N LEU A 22 3.70 -0.69 -3.53
CA LEU A 22 3.12 -1.71 -4.39
C LEU A 22 3.16 -1.22 -5.84
N PRO A 23 3.48 -2.12 -6.80
CA PRO A 23 3.44 -1.76 -8.20
C PRO A 23 2.00 -1.38 -8.60
N PRO A 24 1.85 -0.52 -9.62
CA PRO A 24 0.54 -0.13 -10.12
C PRO A 24 -0.22 -1.34 -10.69
N HIS A 25 -1.55 -1.23 -10.74
CA HIS A 25 -2.48 -2.32 -11.07
C HIS A 25 -2.12 -3.06 -12.36
N ASP A 26 -1.73 -2.34 -13.40
CA ASP A 26 -1.31 -2.83 -14.71
C ASP A 26 -0.07 -3.73 -14.65
N LYS A 27 0.85 -3.46 -13.72
CA LYS A 27 2.07 -4.23 -13.51
C LYS A 27 1.89 -5.37 -12.50
N ALA A 28 1.04 -5.18 -11.51
CA ALA A 28 0.77 -6.15 -10.47
C ALA A 28 -0.11 -7.31 -10.93
N THR A 29 -1.13 -7.02 -11.76
CA THR A 29 -2.13 -8.00 -12.18
C THR A 29 -1.53 -9.21 -12.90
N PRO A 30 -0.64 -9.05 -13.91
CA PRO A 30 -0.02 -10.19 -14.59
C PRO A 30 0.79 -11.08 -13.64
N GLU A 31 1.46 -10.48 -12.66
CA GLU A 31 2.27 -11.21 -11.68
C GLU A 31 1.39 -12.02 -10.71
N LEU A 32 0.33 -11.41 -10.19
CA LEU A 32 -0.63 -12.07 -9.31
C LEU A 32 -1.37 -13.21 -10.03
N LEU A 33 -1.75 -12.99 -11.30
CA LEU A 33 -2.31 -14.04 -12.15
C LEU A 33 -1.32 -15.18 -12.37
N ALA A 34 -0.05 -14.88 -12.67
CA ALA A 34 1.01 -15.89 -12.83
C ALA A 34 1.27 -16.68 -11.54
N ALA A 35 1.07 -16.06 -10.38
CA ALA A 35 1.14 -16.72 -9.07
C ALA A 35 -0.11 -17.57 -8.75
N GLY A 36 -1.13 -17.58 -9.63
CA GLY A 36 -2.34 -18.37 -9.47
C GLY A 36 -3.46 -17.69 -8.68
N MET A 37 -3.38 -16.37 -8.50
CA MET A 37 -4.47 -15.59 -7.92
C MET A 37 -5.59 -15.44 -8.94
N LYS A 38 -6.86 -15.55 -8.51
CA LYS A 38 -7.99 -15.31 -9.40
C LYS A 38 -8.24 -13.81 -9.56
N GLN A 39 -8.67 -13.42 -10.76
CA GLN A 39 -8.97 -12.02 -11.10
C GLN A 39 -9.94 -11.35 -10.10
N GLU A 40 -10.96 -12.08 -9.63
CA GLU A 40 -11.93 -11.54 -8.65
C GLU A 40 -11.28 -11.01 -7.37
N TYR A 41 -10.24 -11.68 -6.86
CA TYR A 41 -9.53 -11.28 -5.65
C TYR A 41 -8.51 -10.17 -5.94
N ILE A 42 -7.90 -10.19 -7.13
CA ILE A 42 -7.04 -9.09 -7.59
C ILE A 42 -7.86 -7.79 -7.64
N ASP A 43 -9.02 -7.83 -8.30
CA ASP A 43 -9.92 -6.69 -8.40
C ASP A 43 -10.39 -6.20 -7.03
N GLN A 44 -10.74 -7.12 -6.12
CA GLN A 44 -11.10 -6.78 -4.74
C GLN A 44 -9.96 -6.05 -4.01
N PHE A 45 -8.72 -6.53 -4.12
CA PHE A 45 -7.56 -5.89 -3.50
C PHE A 45 -7.32 -4.48 -4.04
N PHE A 46 -7.34 -4.30 -5.36
CA PHE A 46 -7.10 -2.98 -5.95
C PHE A 46 -8.24 -1.99 -5.71
N ASN A 47 -9.49 -2.47 -5.66
CA ASN A 47 -10.61 -1.66 -5.21
C ASN A 47 -10.44 -1.25 -3.75
N PHE A 48 -10.04 -2.17 -2.87
CA PHE A 48 -9.73 -1.86 -1.47
C PHE A 48 -8.62 -0.79 -1.36
N GLU A 49 -7.51 -0.93 -2.08
CA GLU A 49 -6.42 0.04 -2.06
C GLU A 49 -6.83 1.43 -2.54
N ARG A 50 -7.65 1.50 -3.59
CA ARG A 50 -8.22 2.76 -4.08
C ARG A 50 -9.08 3.43 -3.01
N ASP A 51 -10.00 2.67 -2.41
CA ASP A 51 -10.91 3.18 -1.40
C ASP A 51 -10.16 3.58 -0.11
N ARG A 52 -9.13 2.81 0.25
CA ARG A 52 -8.22 3.10 1.37
C ARG A 52 -7.57 4.46 1.20
N ARG A 53 -7.01 4.73 0.01
CA ARG A 53 -6.38 6.03 -0.32
C ARG A 53 -7.40 7.15 -0.32
N ALA A 54 -8.55 6.95 -0.95
CA ALA A 54 -9.62 7.96 -1.02
C ALA A 54 -10.09 8.37 0.39
N ARG A 55 -10.27 7.41 1.31
CA ARG A 55 -10.66 7.68 2.70
C ARG A 55 -9.63 8.52 3.47
N VAL A 56 -8.35 8.23 3.30
CA VAL A 56 -7.27 9.00 3.97
C VAL A 56 -7.17 10.41 3.40
N VAL A 57 -7.27 10.56 2.07
CA VAL A 57 -7.26 11.87 1.40
C VAL A 57 -8.45 12.73 1.84
N ALA A 58 -9.67 12.17 1.81
CA ALA A 58 -10.86 12.89 2.26
C ALA A 58 -10.77 13.29 3.73
N ALA A 59 -10.25 12.41 4.59
CA ALA A 59 -10.03 12.75 5.99
C ALA A 59 -9.02 13.90 6.13
N TRP A 60 -7.89 13.85 5.43
CA TRP A 60 -6.89 14.92 5.45
C TRP A 60 -7.42 16.27 4.94
N GLU A 61 -8.21 16.26 3.87
CA GLU A 61 -8.86 17.46 3.35
C GLU A 61 -9.86 18.04 4.35
N GLU A 62 -10.63 17.20 5.03
CA GLU A 62 -11.58 17.62 6.06
C GLU A 62 -10.88 18.16 7.31
N GLU A 63 -9.77 17.56 7.74
CA GLU A 63 -8.96 18.09 8.85
C GLU A 63 -8.39 19.48 8.51
N LYS A 64 -7.93 19.67 7.27
CA LYS A 64 -7.46 20.98 6.78
C LYS A 64 -8.57 22.03 6.77
N LYS A 65 -9.77 21.64 6.37
CA LYS A 65 -10.92 22.55 6.27
C LYS A 65 -11.50 22.93 7.63
N THR A 66 -11.58 21.97 8.56
CA THR A 66 -12.28 22.13 9.84
C THR A 66 -11.36 22.38 11.02
N GLY A 67 -10.04 22.14 10.87
CA GLY A 67 -9.07 22.18 11.98
C GLY A 67 -9.22 21.03 12.98
N LYS A 68 -10.19 20.13 12.79
CA LYS A 68 -10.43 18.97 13.65
C LYS A 68 -9.36 17.92 13.39
N LYS A 69 -8.61 17.53 14.42
CA LYS A 69 -7.60 16.46 14.34
C LYS A 69 -8.22 15.09 14.63
N GLY A 70 -7.61 14.03 14.11
CA GLY A 70 -7.94 12.63 14.41
C GLY A 70 -8.86 11.95 13.39
N LEU A 71 -9.31 12.66 12.36
CA LEU A 71 -10.07 12.06 11.25
C LEU A 71 -9.19 11.13 10.42
N GLN A 72 -7.90 11.48 10.23
CA GLN A 72 -6.96 10.61 9.55
C GLN A 72 -6.70 9.31 10.31
N GLU A 73 -6.59 9.36 11.64
CA GLU A 73 -6.41 8.18 12.50
C GLU A 73 -7.67 7.30 12.49
N ALA A 74 -8.85 7.90 12.57
CA ALA A 74 -10.12 7.18 12.44
C ALA A 74 -10.23 6.50 11.06
N ALA A 75 -9.81 7.18 9.98
CA ALA A 75 -9.79 6.61 8.64
C ALA A 75 -8.78 5.45 8.52
N LYS A 76 -7.60 5.56 9.15
CA LYS A 76 -6.61 4.46 9.21
C LYS A 76 -7.18 3.24 9.94
N LYS A 77 -7.79 3.43 11.11
CA LYS A 77 -8.41 2.33 11.86
C LYS A 77 -9.52 1.62 11.05
N LYS A 78 -10.38 2.40 10.38
CA LYS A 78 -11.40 1.84 9.50
C LYS A 78 -10.80 1.04 8.33
N ASN A 79 -9.65 1.48 7.83
CA ASN A 79 -8.93 0.77 6.78
C ASN A 79 -8.32 -0.54 7.29
N GLU A 80 -7.77 -0.56 8.51
CA GLU A 80 -7.27 -1.78 9.15
C GLU A 80 -8.38 -2.81 9.34
N GLU A 81 -9.54 -2.40 9.87
CA GLU A 81 -10.71 -3.28 10.03
C GLU A 81 -11.19 -3.85 8.69
N ALA A 82 -11.24 -3.02 7.65
CA ALA A 82 -11.62 -3.44 6.31
C ALA A 82 -10.59 -4.40 5.68
N MET A 83 -9.30 -4.20 5.94
CA MET A 83 -8.22 -5.09 5.50
C MET A 83 -8.36 -6.46 6.17
N VAL A 84 -8.51 -6.49 7.49
CA VAL A 84 -8.71 -7.74 8.26
C VAL A 84 -9.93 -8.49 7.73
N LYS A 85 -11.04 -7.79 7.48
CA LYS A 85 -12.25 -8.40 6.94
C LYS A 85 -12.04 -8.98 5.53
N MET A 86 -11.31 -8.28 4.67
CA MET A 86 -10.97 -8.76 3.33
C MET A 86 -10.18 -10.07 3.41
N HIS A 87 -9.03 -10.07 4.12
CA HIS A 87 -8.19 -11.25 4.29
C HIS A 87 -8.95 -12.42 4.94
N SER A 88 -9.76 -12.15 5.96
CA SER A 88 -10.55 -13.18 6.66
C SER A 88 -11.67 -13.79 5.81
N SER A 89 -12.11 -13.09 4.76
CA SER A 89 -13.16 -13.57 3.85
C SER A 89 -12.64 -14.37 2.67
N TRP A 90 -11.31 -14.42 2.49
CA TRP A 90 -10.69 -15.03 1.32
C TRP A 90 -10.30 -16.48 1.57
N PRO A 91 -10.27 -17.32 0.51
CA PRO A 91 -9.65 -18.63 0.60
C PRO A 91 -8.16 -18.48 0.96
N GLU A 92 -7.67 -19.32 1.87
CA GLU A 92 -6.29 -19.29 2.39
C GLU A 92 -5.22 -19.24 1.28
N LYS A 93 -5.42 -19.99 0.19
CA LYS A 93 -4.50 -19.97 -0.95
C LYS A 93 -4.40 -18.59 -1.62
N GLN A 94 -5.50 -17.86 -1.75
CA GLN A 94 -5.54 -16.54 -2.39
C GLN A 94 -4.91 -15.50 -1.46
N ASP A 95 -5.20 -15.61 -0.17
CA ASP A 95 -4.62 -14.79 0.88
C ASP A 95 -3.09 -14.93 0.96
N ALA A 96 -2.59 -16.16 0.92
CA ALA A 96 -1.16 -16.45 0.94
C ALA A 96 -0.42 -15.89 -0.29
N ILE A 97 -1.03 -15.96 -1.48
CA ILE A 97 -0.45 -15.38 -2.70
C ILE A 97 -0.33 -13.86 -2.55
N LEU A 98 -1.39 -13.19 -2.09
CA LEU A 98 -1.36 -11.74 -1.88
C LEU A 98 -0.35 -11.35 -0.79
N SER A 99 -0.29 -12.08 0.32
CA SER A 99 0.65 -11.81 1.41
C SER A 99 2.10 -11.90 0.95
N ASN A 100 2.45 -12.95 0.19
CA ASN A 100 3.79 -13.09 -0.39
C ASN A 100 4.12 -11.96 -1.37
N PHE A 101 3.16 -11.57 -2.20
CA PHE A 101 3.31 -10.43 -3.11
C PHE A 101 3.56 -9.11 -2.36
N ILE A 102 2.77 -8.83 -1.31
CA ILE A 102 2.93 -7.64 -0.48
C ILE A 102 4.31 -7.62 0.18
N VAL A 103 4.75 -8.73 0.78
CA VAL A 103 6.07 -8.85 1.39
C VAL A 103 7.17 -8.58 0.37
N LYS A 104 7.08 -9.12 -0.85
CA LYS A 104 8.09 -8.90 -1.91
C LYS A 104 8.31 -7.41 -2.23
N TYR A 105 7.26 -6.58 -2.16
CA TYR A 105 7.32 -5.17 -2.55
C TYR A 105 7.44 -4.19 -1.39
N LEU A 106 7.06 -4.60 -0.16
CA LEU A 106 7.02 -3.74 1.02
C LEU A 106 8.00 -4.13 2.14
N ALA A 107 8.49 -5.38 2.19
CA ALA A 107 9.51 -5.85 3.16
C ALA A 107 10.94 -5.60 2.69
#